data_AF-A0A920M6A4-F1
#
_entry.id   AF-A0A920M6A4-F1
#
_cell.length_a   1.000
_cell.length_b   1.000
_cell.length_c   1.000
_cell.angle_alpha   90.00
_cell.angle_beta   90.00
_cell.angle_gamma   90.00
#
_symmetry.space_group_name_H-M   'P 1'
#
loop_
_entity.id
_entity.type
_entity.pdbx_description
1 polymer ?
#
loop_
_entity_poly.entity_id
_entity_poly.type
_entity_poly.pdbx_seq_one_letter_code
_entity_poly.pdbx_strand_id
1 'polypeptide(L)'
;MGTIPLMTDNGTFIINGTERVVVSQLHRSPGLFFDHDKGKSHPSGKVLYGARIIPARGSWLDFEFDAKDLVYVRIDRRRENFSHHTFKNIRVYRSINT
;
A
#
# COMPACT_ATOMS: atom_id res chain seq x y z
N MET A 1 6.72 32.89 6.52
CA MET A 1 5.98 31.69 6.94
C MET A 1 4.51 32.06 7.00
N GLY A 2 3.61 31.22 6.45
CA GLY A 2 2.16 31.50 6.44
C GLY A 2 1.51 31.30 7.81
N THR A 3 0.34 31.90 8.03
CA THR A 3 -0.48 31.70 9.22
C THR A 3 -1.27 30.39 9.13
N ILE A 4 -1.39 29.67 10.24
CA ILE A 4 -2.21 28.46 10.35
C ILE A 4 -3.65 28.88 10.71
N PRO A 5 -4.69 28.44 9.97
CA PRO A 5 -6.07 28.73 10.33
C PRO A 5 -6.45 28.01 11.63
N LEU A 6 -7.11 28.72 12.54
CA LEU A 6 -7.58 28.20 13.80
C LEU A 6 -9.00 27.61 13.66
N MET A 7 -9.27 26.56 14.43
CA MET A 7 -10.59 25.95 14.52
C MET A 7 -11.52 26.84 15.37
N THR A 8 -12.76 27.01 14.94
CA THR A 8 -13.83 27.66 15.72
C THR A 8 -14.39 26.69 16.77
N ASP A 9 -15.18 27.20 17.73
CA ASP A 9 -15.87 26.36 18.72
C ASP A 9 -16.87 25.36 18.08
N ASN A 10 -17.28 25.62 16.83
CA ASN A 10 -18.18 24.76 16.05
C ASN A 10 -17.43 23.69 15.23
N GLY A 11 -16.09 23.60 15.33
CA GLY A 11 -15.29 22.62 14.58
C GLY A 11 -15.08 22.98 13.10
N THR A 12 -15.30 24.23 12.73
CA THR A 12 -15.12 24.77 11.37
C THR A 12 -13.86 25.61 11.26
N PHE A 13 -13.46 25.95 10.04
CA PHE A 13 -12.29 26.79 9.74
C PHE A 13 -12.69 27.92 8.78
N ILE A 14 -12.15 29.13 8.99
CA ILE A 14 -12.32 30.24 8.05
C ILE A 14 -11.16 30.24 7.05
N ILE A 15 -11.46 29.92 5.79
CA ILE A 15 -10.48 29.90 4.68
C ILE A 15 -10.93 30.91 3.63
N ASN A 16 -10.13 31.97 3.42
CA ASN A 16 -10.42 33.06 2.49
C ASN A 16 -11.81 33.70 2.72
N GLY A 17 -12.20 33.88 3.99
CA GLY A 17 -13.49 34.49 4.36
C GLY A 17 -14.70 33.58 4.24
N THR A 18 -14.53 32.29 3.89
CA THR A 18 -15.61 31.29 3.86
C THR A 18 -15.40 30.21 4.90
N GLU A 19 -16.48 29.78 5.54
CA GLU A 19 -16.47 28.69 6.51
C GLU A 19 -16.35 27.32 5.82
N ARG A 20 -15.48 26.46 6.33
CA ARG A 20 -15.20 25.14 5.80
C ARG A 20 -15.06 24.10 6.91
N VAL A 21 -15.36 22.85 6.57
CA VAL A 21 -15.19 21.69 7.45
C VAL A 21 -14.12 20.77 6.88
N VAL A 22 -13.29 20.20 7.76
CA VAL A 22 -12.36 19.12 7.40
C VAL A 22 -13.03 17.78 7.67
N VAL A 23 -13.12 16.93 6.65
CA VAL A 23 -13.67 15.58 6.79
C VAL A 23 -12.58 14.59 7.15
N SER A 24 -12.83 13.79 8.18
CA SER A 24 -11.93 12.70 8.58
C SER A 24 -11.81 11.68 7.45
N GLN A 25 -10.57 11.39 7.04
CA GLN A 25 -10.29 10.38 6.02
C GLN A 25 -10.19 9.00 6.66
N LEU A 26 -10.87 8.01 6.08
CA LEU A 26 -10.66 6.61 6.42
C LEU A 26 -9.58 6.04 5.50
N HIS A 27 -8.44 5.69 6.07
CA HIS A 27 -7.34 5.03 5.35
C HIS A 27 -6.95 3.74 6.07
N ARG A 28 -6.42 2.78 5.31
CA ARG A 28 -5.84 1.56 5.90
C ARG A 28 -4.59 1.93 6.68
N SER A 29 -4.41 1.34 7.86
CA SER A 29 -3.19 1.50 8.63
C SER A 29 -1.99 0.93 7.86
N PRO A 30 -0.79 1.48 8.07
CA PRO A 30 0.44 0.82 7.63
C PRO A 30 0.52 -0.61 8.20
N GLY A 31 1.03 -1.54 7.41
CA GLY A 31 1.15 -2.93 7.84
C GLY A 31 1.25 -3.94 6.71
N LEU A 32 1.22 -5.22 7.11
CA LEU A 32 1.21 -6.38 6.24
C LEU A 32 -0.20 -6.95 6.17
N PHE A 33 -0.73 -7.08 4.95
CA PHE A 33 -2.06 -7.58 4.67
C PHE A 33 -1.96 -8.86 3.85
N PHE A 34 -2.74 -9.88 4.22
CA PHE A 34 -2.84 -11.13 3.47
C PHE A 34 -4.23 -11.24 2.86
N ASP A 35 -4.31 -11.72 1.62
CA ASP A 35 -5.58 -11.95 0.93
C ASP A 35 -5.49 -13.22 0.06
N HIS A 36 -6.65 -13.73 -0.34
CA HIS A 36 -6.76 -14.84 -1.28
C HIS A 36 -8.00 -14.71 -2.15
N ASP A 37 -7.90 -15.15 -3.40
CA ASP A 37 -8.95 -15.00 -4.41
C ASP A 37 -10.15 -15.96 -4.25
N LYS A 38 -10.10 -16.84 -3.23
CA LYS A 38 -11.07 -17.93 -3.00
C LYS A 38 -11.23 -18.86 -4.21
N GLY A 39 -10.18 -19.02 -5.01
CA GLY A 39 -10.15 -19.89 -6.19
C GLY A 39 -10.93 -19.36 -7.38
N LYS A 40 -11.30 -18.06 -7.37
CA LYS A 40 -12.09 -17.44 -8.45
C LYS A 40 -11.25 -17.02 -9.64
N SER A 41 -9.95 -16.78 -9.48
CA SER A 41 -9.11 -16.18 -10.52
C SER A 41 -8.51 -17.21 -11.48
N HIS A 42 -8.35 -18.47 -11.08
CA HIS A 42 -7.78 -19.52 -11.93
C HIS A 42 -8.80 -20.63 -12.23
N PRO A 43 -8.97 -21.08 -13.50
CA PRO A 43 -9.96 -22.11 -13.88
C PRO A 43 -9.78 -23.46 -13.17
N SER A 44 -8.58 -23.76 -12.65
CA SER A 44 -8.36 -24.98 -11.86
C SER A 44 -9.01 -24.93 -10.48
N GLY A 45 -9.61 -23.80 -10.06
CA GLY A 45 -10.15 -23.59 -8.72
C GLY A 45 -9.08 -23.46 -7.63
N LYS A 46 -7.80 -23.36 -8.02
CA LYS A 46 -6.69 -23.21 -7.08
C LYS A 46 -6.77 -21.83 -6.44
N VAL A 47 -6.75 -21.82 -5.10
CA VAL A 47 -6.72 -20.60 -4.31
C VAL A 47 -5.34 -19.94 -4.45
N LEU A 48 -5.32 -18.70 -4.92
CA LEU A 48 -4.13 -17.88 -5.05
C LEU A 48 -4.05 -16.93 -3.86
N TYR A 49 -2.94 -16.98 -3.16
CA TYR A 49 -2.65 -16.11 -2.02
C TYR A 49 -1.86 -14.88 -2.49
N GLY A 50 -2.01 -13.79 -1.75
CA GLY A 50 -1.21 -12.59 -1.91
C GLY A 50 -0.89 -11.95 -0.57
N ALA A 51 0.19 -11.17 -0.55
CA ALA A 51 0.56 -10.36 0.59
C ALA A 51 0.88 -8.94 0.12
N ARG A 52 0.46 -7.92 0.88
CA ARG A 52 0.73 -6.52 0.59
C ARG A 52 1.35 -5.84 1.79
N ILE A 53 2.46 -5.14 1.56
CA ILE A 53 3.07 -4.24 2.54
C ILE A 53 2.66 -2.82 2.18
N ILE A 54 1.93 -2.17 3.09
CA ILE A 54 1.57 -0.75 3.00
C ILE A 54 2.45 0.01 4.00
N PRO A 55 3.45 0.79 3.54
CA PRO A 55 4.25 1.58 4.46
C PRO A 55 3.52 2.87 4.86
N ALA A 56 3.92 3.47 5.98
CA ALA A 56 3.43 4.80 6.38
C ALA A 56 3.85 5.89 5.38
N ARG A 57 5.00 5.69 4.72
CA ARG A 57 5.53 6.53 3.63
C ARG A 57 6.38 5.66 2.70
N GLY A 58 6.34 5.95 1.40
CA GLY A 58 7.16 5.26 0.40
C GLY A 58 6.37 4.22 -0.41
N SER A 59 7.12 3.37 -1.12
CA SER A 59 6.58 2.46 -2.13
C SER A 59 5.84 1.26 -1.55
N TRP A 60 4.76 0.87 -2.21
CA TRP A 60 3.99 -0.32 -1.85
C TRP A 60 4.65 -1.57 -2.42
N LEU A 61 4.65 -2.66 -1.66
CA LEU A 61 5.13 -3.96 -2.13
C LEU A 61 3.98 -4.95 -2.15
N ASP A 62 3.74 -5.53 -3.32
CA ASP A 62 2.74 -6.56 -3.56
C ASP A 62 3.44 -7.88 -3.87
N PHE A 63 3.04 -8.96 -3.19
CA PHE A 63 3.46 -10.33 -3.42
C PHE A 63 2.25 -11.13 -3.88
N GLU A 64 2.36 -11.83 -5.01
CA GLU A 64 1.28 -12.63 -5.58
C GLU A 64 1.79 -14.02 -5.95
N PHE A 65 1.00 -15.05 -5.64
CA PHE A 65 1.21 -16.40 -6.14
C PHE A 65 0.46 -16.62 -7.45
N ASP A 66 1.11 -17.31 -8.38
CA ASP A 66 0.47 -17.84 -9.60
C ASP A 66 0.06 -19.31 -9.42
N ALA A 67 -0.75 -19.83 -10.33
CA ALA A 67 -1.21 -21.22 -10.33
C ALA A 67 -0.06 -22.23 -10.40
N LYS A 68 1.11 -21.82 -10.90
CA LYS A 68 2.35 -22.61 -10.95
C LYS A 68 3.22 -22.52 -9.68
N ASP A 69 2.68 -21.97 -8.58
CA ASP A 69 3.39 -21.77 -7.30
C ASP A 69 4.61 -20.84 -7.40
N LEU A 70 4.62 -19.96 -8.41
CA LEU A 70 5.63 -18.92 -8.56
C LEU A 70 5.17 -17.66 -7.83
N VAL A 71 6.09 -17.07 -7.06
CA VAL A 71 5.89 -15.77 -6.39
C VAL A 71 6.36 -14.65 -7.31
N TYR A 72 5.49 -13.67 -7.50
CA TYR A 72 5.78 -12.41 -8.19
C TYR A 72 5.74 -11.27 -7.20
N VAL A 73 6.70 -10.34 -7.31
CA VAL A 73 6.67 -9.08 -6.56
C VAL A 73 6.49 -7.91 -7.50
N ARG A 74 5.64 -6.97 -7.08
CA ARG A 74 5.42 -5.68 -7.75
C ARG A 74 5.67 -4.54 -6.78
N ILE A 75 6.24 -3.46 -7.30
CA ILE A 75 6.48 -2.23 -6.56
C ILE A 75 5.54 -1.16 -7.11
N ASP A 76 4.83 -0.46 -6.23
CA ASP A 76 3.89 0.63 -6.57
C ASP A 76 2.81 0.26 -7.58
N ARG A 77 2.39 -1.02 -7.58
CA ARG A 77 1.48 -1.60 -8.59
C ARG A 77 1.95 -1.44 -10.04
N ARG A 78 3.19 -1.00 -10.27
CA ARG A 78 3.82 -1.00 -11.59
C ARG A 78 4.30 -2.42 -11.87
N ARG A 79 3.95 -2.95 -13.04
CA ARG A 79 4.31 -4.30 -13.47
C ARG A 79 5.81 -4.37 -13.74
N GLU A 80 6.59 -4.66 -12.70
CA GLU A 80 7.92 -5.25 -12.86
C GLU A 80 7.80 -6.69 -12.38
N ASN A 81 7.92 -7.65 -13.30
CA ASN A 81 7.75 -9.06 -12.97
C ASN A 81 9.07 -9.62 -12.43
N PHE A 82 9.32 -9.45 -11.14
CA PHE A 82 10.40 -10.15 -10.47
C PHE A 82 9.91 -11.56 -10.09
N SER A 83 10.40 -12.59 -10.77
CA SER A 83 10.20 -13.99 -10.36
C SER A 83 11.22 -14.35 -9.28
N HIS A 84 11.00 -15.45 -8.54
CA HIS A 84 11.94 -16.00 -7.56
C HIS A 84 13.42 -16.03 -8.03
N HIS A 85 13.67 -16.23 -9.32
CA HIS A 85 15.03 -16.22 -9.89
C HIS A 85 15.63 -14.80 -10.03
N THR A 86 14.79 -13.78 -10.18
CA THR A 86 15.18 -12.36 -10.31
C THR A 86 15.44 -11.68 -8.96
N PHE A 87 14.93 -12.23 -7.84
CA PHE A 87 15.18 -11.67 -6.50
C PHE A 87 16.66 -11.66 -6.10
N LYS A 88 17.52 -12.45 -6.73
CA LYS A 88 18.97 -12.41 -6.50
C LYS A 88 19.60 -11.05 -6.77
N ASN A 89 18.93 -10.17 -7.53
CA ASN A 89 19.46 -8.86 -7.93
C ASN A 89 18.72 -7.66 -7.33
N ILE A 90 17.71 -7.86 -6.48
CA ILE A 90 17.16 -6.75 -5.68
C ILE A 90 18.13 -6.53 -4.52
N ARG A 91 19.05 -5.56 -4.70
CA ARG A 91 19.74 -4.92 -3.58
C ARG A 91 18.68 -4.22 -2.72
N VAL A 92 17.99 -4.97 -1.87
CA VAL A 92 17.29 -4.42 -0.72
C VAL A 92 18.39 -3.70 0.06
N TYR A 93 18.37 -2.36 0.02
CA TYR A 93 19.36 -1.54 0.69
C TYR A 93 19.48 -2.03 2.13
N ARG A 94 20.64 -2.62 2.41
CA ARG A 94 21.11 -3.00 3.72
C ARG A 94 21.19 -1.72 4.55
N SER A 95 20.14 -1.45 5.32
CA SER A 95 20.18 -0.52 6.45
C SER A 95 19.32 -1.06 7.57
N ILE A 96 19.71 -2.24 8.05
CA ILE A 96 19.51 -2.64 9.44
C ILE A 96 20.92 -2.86 9.95
N ASN A 97 21.53 -1.78 10.45
CA ASN A 97 22.64 -1.71 11.41
C ASN A 97 23.28 -0.30 11.38
N THR A 98 22.62 0.67 12.01
CA THR A 98 23.22 1.55 13.02
C THR A 98 22.08 2.18 13.83
#